data_AF-A0AAE3DNF7-F1
#
_entry.id   AF-A0AAE3DNF7-F1
#
_cell.length_a   1.000
_cell.length_b   1.000
_cell.length_c   1.000
_cell.angle_alpha   90.00
_cell.angle_beta   90.00
_cell.angle_gamma   90.00
#
_symmetry.space_group_name_H-M   'P 1'
#
loop_
_entity.id
_entity.type
_entity.pdbx_description
1 polymer ?
#
loop_
_entity_poly.entity_id
_entity_poly.type
_entity_poly.pdbx_seq_one_letter_code
_entity_poly.pdbx_strand_id
1 'polypeptide(L)'
;MIELFTRKLDAIQLPEDAVLTPLSMDEDISSLSAILLDDDYYEFLKQGKVTVDGVTVLDAAYLIPFKAKAWMDLTDRKAAGEHVDIDI
;
A
#
# COMPACT_ATOMS: atom_id res chain seq x y z
N MET A 1 0.80 -0.95 -12.81
CA MET A 1 0.40 -0.42 -11.51
C MET A 1 1.40 -0.93 -10.47
N ILE A 2 1.95 -0.05 -9.65
CA ILE A 2 2.83 -0.39 -8.52
C ILE A 2 2.03 -0.15 -7.24
N GLU A 3 2.02 -1.12 -6.33
CA GLU A 3 1.33 -1.03 -5.03
C GLU A 3 2.36 -1.14 -3.91
N LEU A 4 2.36 -0.17 -2.99
CA LEU A 4 3.25 -0.14 -1.83
C LEU A 4 2.49 -0.54 -0.56
N PHE A 5 3.02 -1.53 0.15
CA PHE A 5 2.49 -1.97 1.44
C PHE A 5 3.45 -1.62 2.56
N THR A 6 2.99 -0.88 3.56
CA THR A 6 3.77 -0.58 4.75
C THR A 6 2.89 -0.59 5.98
N ARG A 7 3.44 -0.93 7.15
CA ARG A 7 2.82 -0.57 8.43
C ARG A 7 3.41 0.75 8.93
N LYS A 8 2.78 1.35 9.93
CA LYS A 8 3.37 2.52 10.61
C LYS A 8 4.70 2.12 11.26
N LEU A 9 5.76 2.89 10.96
CA LEU A 9 7.07 2.68 11.55
C LEU A 9 7.21 3.53 12.82
N ASP A 10 7.26 2.89 13.99
CA ASP A 10 7.47 3.61 15.26
C ASP A 10 8.88 4.21 15.37
N ALA A 11 9.83 3.68 14.59
CA ALA A 11 11.22 4.10 14.60
C ALA A 11 11.49 5.42 13.84
N ILE A 12 10.57 5.83 12.96
CA ILE A 12 10.72 7.07 12.18
C ILE A 12 9.84 8.14 12.81
N GLN A 13 10.46 9.01 13.61
CA GLN A 13 9.83 10.24 14.06
C GLN A 13 10.28 11.36 13.14
N LEU A 14 9.35 11.90 12.35
CA LEU A 14 9.62 13.06 11.51
C LEU A 14 9.77 14.30 12.41
N PRO A 15 10.87 15.06 12.30
CA PRO A 15 10.98 16.33 12.99
C PRO A 15 9.96 17.35 12.45
N GLU A 16 9.65 18.39 13.22
CA GLU A 16 8.65 19.40 12.83
C GLU A 16 9.02 20.15 11.54
N ASP A 17 10.31 20.26 11.24
CA ASP A 17 10.87 20.89 10.05
C ASP A 17 11.19 19.90 8.91
N ALA A 18 10.66 18.67 8.99
CA ALA A 18 10.87 17.67 7.97
C ALA A 18 10.37 18.15 6.59
N VAL A 19 11.27 18.13 5.60
CA VAL A 19 10.92 18.42 4.21
C VAL A 19 10.53 17.12 3.51
N LEU A 20 9.26 17.04 3.09
CA LEU A 20 8.77 15.94 2.26
C LEU A 20 9.15 16.18 0.80
N THR A 21 9.90 15.25 0.21
CA THR A 21 10.21 15.28 -1.22
C THR A 21 9.16 14.45 -1.97
N PRO A 22 8.35 15.04 -2.85
CA PRO A 22 7.40 14.27 -3.65
C PRO A 22 8.14 13.33 -4.60
N LEU A 23 7.57 12.15 -4.84
CA LEU A 23 8.09 11.23 -5.86
C LEU A 23 7.77 11.80 -7.24
N SER A 24 8.78 12.04 -8.07
CA SER A 24 8.61 12.38 -9.47
C SER A 24 8.08 11.16 -10.22
N MET A 25 6.81 11.20 -10.63
CA MET A 25 6.24 10.20 -11.53
C MET A 25 6.33 10.75 -12.95
N ASP A 26 7.17 10.17 -13.81
CA ASP A 26 7.16 10.45 -15.26
C ASP A 26 5.83 9.97 -15.86
N GLU A 27 5.38 10.57 -16.98
CA GLU A 27 4.13 10.22 -17.67
C GLU A 27 4.06 8.74 -18.09
N ASP A 28 5.20 8.05 -18.20
CA ASP A 28 5.31 6.63 -18.53
C ASP A 28 5.23 5.70 -17.30
N ILE A 29 5.22 6.24 -16.08
CA ILE A 29 5.14 5.44 -14.86
C ILE A 29 3.67 5.09 -14.58
N SER A 30 3.41 3.79 -14.63
CA SER A 30 2.12 3.18 -14.29
C SER A 30 1.60 3.65 -12.93
N SER A 31 0.27 3.74 -12.80
CA SER A 31 -0.47 4.03 -11.56
C SER A 31 0.23 3.53 -10.29
N LEU A 32 0.49 4.45 -9.35
CA LEU A 32 1.07 4.18 -8.03
C LEU A 32 -0.02 4.24 -6.95
N SER A 33 -0.14 3.18 -6.17
CA SER A 33 -1.01 3.10 -5.00
C SER A 33 -0.21 2.69 -3.77
N ALA A 34 -0.70 3.07 -2.60
CA ALA A 34 -0.10 2.73 -1.33
C ALA A 34 -1.19 2.43 -0.29
N ILE A 35 -0.96 1.39 0.50
CA ILE A 35 -1.86 0.97 1.58
C ILE A 35 -1.04 0.92 2.87
N LEU A 36 -1.52 1.68 3.87
CA LEU A 36 -1.00 1.65 5.22
C LEU A 36 -1.72 0.54 6.00
N LEU A 37 -0.98 -0.52 6.32
CA LEU A 37 -1.45 -1.69 7.05
C LEU A 37 -1.35 -1.46 8.56
N ASP A 38 -2.29 -2.05 9.29
CA ASP A 38 -2.09 -2.32 10.71
C ASP A 38 -1.19 -3.55 10.92
N ASP A 39 -0.92 -3.86 12.18
CA ASP A 39 -0.02 -4.95 12.55
C ASP A 39 -0.58 -6.33 12.12
N ASP A 40 -1.89 -6.54 12.21
CA ASP A 40 -2.53 -7.82 11.87
C ASP A 40 -2.41 -8.10 10.37
N TYR A 41 -2.73 -7.11 9.52
CA TYR A 41 -2.55 -7.21 8.07
C TYR A 41 -1.07 -7.34 7.67
N TYR A 42 -0.16 -6.69 8.40
CA TYR A 42 1.27 -6.78 8.12
C TYR A 42 1.84 -8.17 8.47
N GLU A 43 1.43 -8.75 9.60
CA GLU A 43 1.78 -10.13 9.93
C GLU A 43 1.19 -11.11 8.93
N PHE A 44 -0.06 -10.90 8.49
CA PHE A 44 -0.69 -11.69 7.45
C PHE A 44 0.07 -11.63 6.12
N LEU A 45 0.53 -10.44 5.70
CA LEU A 45 1.37 -10.26 4.51
C LEU A 45 2.65 -11.08 4.59
N LYS A 46 3.31 -11.08 5.75
CA LYS A 46 4.57 -11.82 5.93
C LYS A 46 4.39 -13.33 5.83
N GLN A 47 3.24 -13.86 6.22
CA GLN A 47 2.93 -15.28 6.15
C GLN A 47 2.69 -15.76 4.71
N GLY A 48 2.17 -14.89 3.83
CA GLY A 48 1.87 -15.22 2.45
C GLY A 48 3.04 -15.19 1.48
N LYS A 49 4.26 -14.94 1.96
CA LYS A 49 5.44 -14.82 1.10
C LYS A 49 5.88 -16.19 0.59
N VAL A 50 6.05 -16.31 -0.72
CA VAL A 50 6.62 -17.48 -1.40
C VAL A 50 7.77 -17.04 -2.30
N THR A 51 8.72 -17.94 -2.56
CA THR A 51 9.83 -17.66 -3.47
C THR A 51 9.65 -18.41 -4.77
N VAL A 52 9.61 -17.68 -5.89
CA VAL A 52 9.51 -18.22 -7.25
C VAL A 52 10.73 -17.71 -8.02
N ASP A 53 11.56 -18.61 -8.54
CA ASP A 53 12.77 -18.28 -9.31
C ASP A 53 13.70 -17.26 -8.62
N GLY A 54 13.82 -17.35 -7.28
CA GLY A 54 14.64 -16.45 -6.46
C GLY A 54 13.99 -15.11 -6.13
N VAL A 55 12.78 -14.85 -6.63
CA VAL A 55 11.99 -13.65 -6.35
C VAL A 55 10.96 -13.95 -5.27
N THR A 56 10.90 -13.13 -4.22
CA THR A 56 9.85 -13.24 -3.21
C THR A 56 8.58 -12.56 -3.71
N VAL A 57 7.50 -13.32 -3.82
CA VAL A 57 6.17 -12.85 -4.22
C VAL A 57 5.16 -13.21 -3.14
N LEU A 58 3.98 -12.61 -3.20
CA LEU A 58 2.87 -12.99 -2.33
C LEU A 58 2.03 -14.07 -3.03
N ASP A 59 1.66 -15.11 -2.30
CA ASP A 59 0.71 -16.12 -2.79
C ASP A 59 -0.63 -15.46 -3.15
N ALA A 60 -1.26 -15.94 -4.23
CA ALA A 60 -2.46 -15.32 -4.78
C ALA A 60 -3.63 -15.27 -3.78
N ALA A 61 -3.76 -16.28 -2.90
CA ALA A 61 -4.82 -16.29 -1.88
C ALA A 61 -4.63 -15.16 -0.86
N TYR A 62 -3.37 -14.78 -0.60
CA TYR A 62 -3.04 -13.70 0.32
C TYR A 62 -3.23 -12.31 -0.30
N LEU A 63 -3.29 -12.17 -1.64
CA LEU A 63 -3.56 -10.89 -2.30
C LEU A 63 -5.03 -10.43 -2.14
N ILE A 64 -5.97 -11.38 -2.01
CA ILE A 64 -7.42 -11.08 -1.99
C ILE A 64 -7.79 -10.15 -0.82
N PRO A 65 -7.38 -10.41 0.44
CA PRO A 65 -7.68 -9.51 1.55
C PRO A 65 -7.14 -8.09 1.37
N PHE A 66 -5.98 -7.92 0.71
CA PHE A 66 -5.40 -6.59 0.49
C PHE A 66 -6.18 -5.78 -0.55
N LYS A 67 -6.67 -6.42 -1.62
CA LYS A 67 -7.59 -5.75 -2.57
C LYS A 67 -8.92 -5.38 -1.92
N ALA A 68 -9.45 -6.24 -1.03
CA ALA A 68 -10.64 -5.93 -0.25
C ALA A 68 -10.41 -4.74 0.68
N LYS A 69 -9.27 -4.70 1.38
CA LYS A 69 -8.88 -3.57 2.24
C LYS A 69 -8.75 -2.27 1.45
N ALA A 70 -8.08 -2.29 0.29
CA ALA A 70 -7.99 -1.13 -0.60
C ALA A 70 -9.37 -0.59 -0.99
N TRP A 71 -10.28 -1.48 -1.36
CA TRP A 71 -11.66 -1.10 -1.71
C TRP A 71 -12.39 -0.44 -0.54
N MET A 72 -12.26 -1.00 0.67
CA MET A 72 -12.85 -0.41 1.88
C MET A 72 -12.27 0.99 2.14
N ASP A 73 -10.95 1.16 2.07
CA ASP A 73 -10.30 2.46 2.28
C ASP A 73 -10.75 3.51 1.28
N LEU A 74 -10.85 3.15 0.00
CA LEU A 74 -11.32 4.05 -1.05
C LEU A 74 -12.81 4.39 -0.88
N THR A 75 -13.61 3.42 -0.42
CA THR A 75 -15.04 3.63 -0.12
C THR A 75 -15.21 4.61 1.04
N ASP A 76 -14.45 4.43 2.12
CA ASP A 76 -14.52 5.30 3.31
C ASP A 76 -14.05 6.71 2.99
N ARG A 77 -12.94 6.86 2.25
CA ARG A 77 -12.44 8.16 1.78
C ARG A 77 -13.43 8.88 0.87
N LYS A 78 -14.08 8.15 -0.04
CA LYS A 78 -15.14 8.70 -0.90
C LYS A 78 -16.34 9.15 -0.08
N ALA A 79 -16.74 8.38 0.94
CA ALA A 79 -17.81 8.75 1.85
C ALA A 79 -17.46 9.99 2.70
N ALA A 80 -16.17 10.18 3.02
CA ALA A 80 -15.64 11.38 3.68
C ALA A 80 -15.52 12.61 2.75
N GLY A 81 -15.80 12.46 1.45
CA GLY A 81 -15.77 13.55 0.47
C GLY A 81 -14.38 13.84 -0.12
N GLU A 82 -13.41 12.94 0.09
CA GLU A 82 -12.10 13.04 -0.56
C GLU A 82 -12.20 12.74 -2.06
N HIS A 83 -11.30 13.33 -2.86
CA HIS A 83 -11.11 12.90 -4.25
C HIS A 83 -10.47 11.51 -4.27
N VAL A 84 -11.11 10.57 -4.96
CA VAL A 84 -10.66 9.18 -5.05
C VAL A 84 -10.61 8.75 -6.50
N ASP A 85 -9.43 8.34 -6.96
CA ASP A 85 -9.25 7.67 -8.25
C ASP A 85 -9.65 6.20 -8.10
N ILE A 86 -10.63 5.74 -8.90
CA ILE A 86 -11.29 4.43 -8.74
C ILE A 86 -10.65 3.33 -9.60
N ASP A 87 -9.62 3.65 -10.39
CA ASP A 87 -8.94 2.66 -11.22
C ASP A 87 -8.01 1.78 -10.37
N ILE A 88 -8.56 0.67 -9.84
CA ILE A 88 -7.85 -0.40 -9.08
C ILE A 88 -7.65 -1.65 -9.94
#